data_AF-A0A5F2HUX9-F1
#
_entry.id   AF-A0A5F2HUX9-F1
#
_cell.length_a   1.000
_cell.length_b   1.000
_cell.length_c   1.000
_cell.angle_alpha   90.00
_cell.angle_beta   90.00
_cell.angle_gamma   90.00
#
_symmetry.space_group_name_H-M   'P 1'
#
loop_
_entity.id
_entity.type
_entity.pdbx_description
1 polymer ?
#
loop_
_entity_poly.entity_id
_entity_poly.type
_entity_poly.pdbx_seq_one_letter_code
_entity_poly.pdbx_strand_id
1 'polypeptide(L)'
;VFSGQPYLATGKRFIIEDLGIHILDIARFLLGDVSSLTARTMRVNPNIAGEDVATMLMDHEGGVTSVVDCSYATKLATEPFPETLIELDGSDGTIRLA
;
A
#
# COMPACT_ATOMS: atom_id res chain seq x y z
N VAL A 1 8.76 -4.95 -12.82
CA VAL A 1 7.89 -3.77 -13.02
C VAL A 1 8.53 -2.72 -13.93
N PHE A 2 9.66 -2.10 -13.57
CA PHE A 2 10.27 -1.01 -14.37
C PHE A 2 10.61 -1.36 -15.84
N SER A 3 10.96 -2.61 -16.16
CA SER A 3 11.19 -3.03 -17.55
C SER A 3 9.92 -2.99 -18.40
N GLY A 4 8.75 -3.25 -17.80
CA GLY A 4 7.44 -3.17 -18.47
C GLY A 4 6.85 -1.77 -18.45
N GLN A 5 7.23 -0.94 -17.48
CA GLN A 5 6.75 0.43 -17.31
C GLN A 5 7.91 1.39 -16.95
N PRO A 6 8.78 1.74 -17.92
CA PRO A 6 9.99 2.53 -17.65
C PRO A 6 9.71 3.92 -17.07
N TYR A 7 8.53 4.49 -17.37
CA TYR A 7 8.14 5.81 -16.88
C TYR A 7 8.10 5.88 -15.34
N LEU A 8 7.80 4.76 -14.66
CA LEU A 8 7.73 4.67 -13.20
C LEU A 8 9.07 5.02 -12.52
N ALA A 9 10.20 4.81 -13.19
CA ALA A 9 11.51 5.17 -12.63
C ALA A 9 11.77 6.68 -12.61
N THR A 10 11.07 7.44 -13.45
CA THR A 10 11.35 8.88 -13.68
C THR A 10 10.35 9.82 -13.00
N GLY A 11 9.19 9.32 -12.60
CA GLY A 11 8.17 10.08 -11.88
C GLY A 11 8.68 10.58 -10.52
N LYS A 12 8.39 11.84 -10.17
CA LYS A 12 8.70 12.38 -8.84
C LYS A 12 7.84 11.80 -7.72
N ARG A 13 6.69 11.24 -8.10
CA ARG A 13 5.77 10.46 -7.28
C ARG A 13 5.67 9.08 -7.92
N PHE A 14 5.57 8.04 -7.09
CA PHE A 14 5.56 6.69 -7.60
C PHE A 14 4.62 5.77 -6.81
N ILE A 15 5.04 5.18 -5.69
CA ILE A 15 4.32 4.00 -5.17
C ILE A 15 2.90 4.29 -4.74
N ILE A 16 2.60 5.47 -4.18
CA ILE A 16 1.22 5.80 -3.80
C ILE A 16 0.37 6.07 -5.04
N GLU A 17 0.92 6.77 -6.03
CA GLU A 17 0.21 7.12 -7.26
C GLU A 17 -0.08 5.91 -8.15
N ASP A 18 0.87 4.97 -8.24
CA ASP A 18 0.80 3.81 -9.14
C ASP A 18 0.17 2.57 -8.48
N LEU A 19 0.52 2.26 -7.23
CA LEU A 19 0.10 1.02 -6.56
C LEU A 19 -0.77 1.28 -5.32
N GLY A 20 -0.35 2.21 -4.46
CA GLY A 20 -1.05 2.55 -3.23
C GLY A 20 -2.49 2.99 -3.48
N ILE A 21 -2.77 3.61 -4.64
CA ILE A 21 -4.14 3.93 -5.08
C ILE A 21 -5.07 2.72 -5.05
N HIS A 22 -4.59 1.54 -5.44
CA HIS A 22 -5.39 0.30 -5.44
C HIS A 22 -5.61 -0.23 -4.02
N ILE A 23 -4.59 -0.14 -3.16
CA ILE A 23 -4.69 -0.69 -1.80
C ILE A 23 -5.52 0.25 -0.90
N LEU A 24 -5.43 1.56 -1.11
CA LEU A 24 -6.34 2.55 -0.54
C LEU A 24 -7.80 2.29 -0.98
N ASP A 25 -8.02 1.90 -2.23
CA ASP A 25 -9.36 1.55 -2.72
C ASP A 25 -9.88 0.24 -2.11
N ILE A 26 -9.03 -0.78 -1.95
CA ILE A 26 -9.37 -2.02 -1.22
C ILE A 26 -9.75 -1.70 0.22
N ALA A 27 -8.98 -0.86 0.93
CA ALA A 27 -9.30 -0.46 2.29
C ALA A 27 -10.65 0.25 2.37
N ARG A 28 -10.95 1.17 1.44
CA ARG A 28 -12.27 1.82 1.35
C ARG A 28 -13.39 0.85 1.02
N PHE A 29 -13.15 -0.09 0.11
CA PHE A 29 -14.13 -1.08 -0.29
C PHE A 29 -14.52 -2.00 0.87
N LEU A 30 -13.54 -2.43 1.68
CA LEU A 30 -13.76 -3.36 2.78
C LEU A 30 -14.25 -2.68 4.07
N LEU A 31 -13.75 -1.47 4.37
CA LEU A 31 -13.92 -0.82 5.68
C LEU A 31 -14.68 0.51 5.63
N GLY A 32 -15.09 0.97 4.44
CA GLY A 32 -15.79 2.24 4.24
C GLY A 32 -14.88 3.45 4.06
N ASP A 33 -15.47 4.62 3.88
CA ASP A 33 -14.74 5.88 3.65
C ASP A 33 -13.88 6.31 4.85
N VAL A 34 -12.93 7.21 4.58
CA VAL A 34 -11.82 7.55 5.49
C VAL A 34 -11.94 9.00 5.93
N SER A 35 -11.93 9.22 7.24
CA SER A 35 -12.06 10.54 7.87
C SER A 35 -10.72 11.26 8.08
N SER A 36 -9.67 10.51 8.42
CA SER A 36 -8.30 11.03 8.52
C SER A 36 -7.27 10.01 8.06
N LEU A 37 -6.14 10.52 7.56
CA LEU A 37 -5.03 9.70 7.10
C LEU A 37 -3.71 10.37 7.46
N THR A 38 -2.77 9.59 8.00
CA THR A 38 -1.37 9.99 8.18
C THR A 38 -0.47 9.08 7.36
N ALA A 39 0.41 9.67 6.54
CA ALA A 39 1.32 8.91 5.68
C ALA A 39 2.80 9.19 6.01
N ARG A 40 3.64 8.19 5.73
CA ARG A 40 5.10 8.32 5.62
C ARG A 40 5.55 7.67 4.32
N THR A 41 6.47 8.33 3.63
CA THR A 41 7.04 7.83 2.38
C THR A 41 8.56 7.82 2.45
N MET A 42 9.17 6.91 1.70
CA MET A 42 10.62 6.80 1.59
C MET A 42 10.99 6.35 0.18
N ARG A 43 12.15 6.82 -0.29
CA ARG A 43 12.80 6.29 -1.48
C ARG A 43 14.01 5.47 -1.07
N VAL A 44 13.97 4.18 -1.32
CA VAL A 44 15.03 3.22 -1.02
C VAL A 44 15.84 2.92 -2.28
N ASN A 45 15.20 2.66 -3.43
CA ASN A 45 15.91 2.39 -4.68
C ASN A 45 16.59 3.67 -5.20
N PRO A 46 17.94 3.70 -5.31
CA PRO A 46 18.65 4.89 -5.76
C PRO A 46 18.45 5.20 -7.24
N ASN A 47 17.96 4.23 -8.03
CA ASN A 47 17.84 4.33 -9.49
C ASN A 47 16.50 4.90 -9.97
N ILE A 48 15.64 5.34 -9.05
CA ILE A 48 14.35 5.96 -9.37
C ILE A 48 14.25 7.36 -8.77
N ALA A 49 13.30 8.17 -9.25
CA ALA A 49 13.09 9.53 -8.78
C ALA A 49 12.07 9.64 -7.62
N GLY A 50 11.02 8.80 -7.63
CA GLY A 50 9.92 8.84 -6.65
C GLY A 50 10.10 7.89 -5.47
N GLU A 51 9.21 8.00 -4.49
CA GLU A 51 9.11 7.10 -3.34
C GLU A 51 8.65 5.69 -3.76
N ASP A 52 9.38 4.65 -3.35
CA ASP A 52 9.06 3.23 -3.59
C ASP A 52 8.67 2.48 -2.31
N VAL A 53 8.49 3.20 -1.21
CA VAL A 53 7.95 2.68 0.05
C VAL A 53 6.97 3.71 0.63
N ALA A 54 5.80 3.24 1.07
CA ALA A 54 4.82 4.05 1.78
C ALA A 54 4.16 3.24 2.91
N THR A 55 3.88 3.94 4.01
CA THR A 55 3.03 3.43 5.11
C THR A 55 2.00 4.49 5.45
N MET A 56 0.74 4.12 5.49
CA MET A 56 -0.41 4.99 5.71
C MET A 56 -1.27 4.41 6.83
N LEU A 57 -1.56 5.22 7.85
CA LEU A 57 -2.50 4.91 8.93
C LEU A 57 -3.80 5.68 8.66
N MET A 58 -4.93 4.97 8.70
CA MET A 58 -6.22 5.48 8.25
C MET A 58 -7.29 5.29 9.34
N ASP A 59 -8.05 6.34 9.60
CA ASP A 59 -9.22 6.32 10.47
C ASP A 59 -10.48 6.34 9.60
N HIS A 60 -11.23 5.23 9.57
CA HIS A 60 -12.45 5.10 8.79
C HIS A 60 -13.64 5.75 9.50
N GLU A 61 -14.60 6.28 8.72
CA GLU A 61 -15.81 6.91 9.26
C GLU A 61 -16.63 5.95 10.15
N GLY A 62 -16.57 4.65 9.87
CA GLY A 62 -17.18 3.58 10.68
C GLY A 62 -16.47 3.27 12.00
N GLY A 63 -15.40 4.01 12.35
CA GLY A 63 -14.63 3.83 13.59
C GLY A 63 -13.55 2.74 13.54
N VAL A 64 -13.29 2.15 12.36
CA VAL A 64 -12.25 1.16 12.14
C VAL A 64 -10.92 1.86 11.84
N THR A 65 -9.81 1.31 12.32
CA THR A 65 -8.46 1.74 11.95
C THR A 65 -7.86 0.72 10.98
N SER A 66 -7.18 1.19 9.93
CA SER A 66 -6.42 0.33 9.03
C SER A 66 -4.99 0.85 8.81
N VAL A 67 -4.10 -0.08 8.47
CA VAL A 67 -2.74 0.21 8.01
C VAL A 67 -2.64 -0.27 6.58
N VAL A 68 -2.20 0.63 5.71
CA VAL A 68 -1.80 0.30 4.34
C VAL A 68 -0.30 0.49 4.23
N ASP A 69 0.42 -0.58 3.92
CA ASP A 69 1.84 -0.54 3.60
C ASP A 69 2.12 -1.10 2.20
N CYS A 70 3.03 -0.43 1.50
CA CYS A 70 3.37 -0.76 0.12
C CYS A 70 4.89 -0.58 -0.06
N SER A 71 5.55 -1.53 -0.72
CA SER A 71 6.99 -1.44 -0.97
C SER A 71 7.41 -2.19 -2.23
N TYR A 72 8.03 -1.48 -3.16
CA TYR A 72 8.78 -2.07 -4.28
C TYR A 72 10.25 -2.37 -3.92
N ALA A 73 10.66 -2.02 -2.70
CA ALA A 73 12.02 -2.22 -2.21
C ALA A 73 12.17 -3.47 -1.32
N THR A 74 11.06 -4.11 -0.96
CA THR A 74 11.04 -5.32 -0.12
C THR A 74 11.57 -6.51 -0.92
N LYS A 75 12.47 -7.29 -0.31
CA LYS A 75 13.07 -8.48 -0.91
C LYS A 75 12.76 -9.70 -0.03
N LEU A 76 11.86 -10.55 -0.49
CA LEU A 76 11.49 -11.79 0.18
C LEU A 76 12.05 -13.00 -0.57
N ALA A 77 12.04 -14.17 0.08
CA ALA A 77 12.49 -15.42 -0.54
C ALA A 77 11.53 -15.89 -1.66
N THR A 78 10.24 -15.65 -1.48
CA THR A 78 9.19 -15.84 -2.49
C THR A 78 8.64 -14.47 -2.83
N GLU A 79 8.62 -14.13 -4.11
CA GLU A 79 8.11 -12.85 -4.60
C GLU A 79 6.57 -12.90 -4.64
N PRO A 80 5.85 -12.15 -3.78
CA PRO A 80 4.39 -12.22 -3.72
C PRO A 80 3.72 -11.40 -4.81
N PHE A 81 4.44 -10.59 -5.61
CA PHE A 81 3.82 -9.78 -6.65
C PHE A 81 2.98 -10.66 -7.62
N PRO A 82 1.70 -10.33 -7.89
CA PRO A 82 0.99 -9.07 -7.57
C PRO A 82 -0.04 -9.18 -6.42
N GLU A 83 0.15 -10.08 -5.46
CA GLU A 83 -0.80 -10.35 -4.38
C GLU A 83 -0.86 -9.21 -3.35
N THR A 84 -2.08 -8.87 -2.91
CA THR A 84 -2.32 -8.00 -1.75
C THR A 84 -2.69 -8.88 -0.57
N LEU A 85 -1.88 -8.84 0.49
CA LEU A 85 -2.13 -9.59 1.72
C LEU A 85 -3.02 -8.76 2.65
N ILE A 86 -3.95 -9.41 3.36
CA ILE A 86 -4.96 -8.72 4.18
C ILE A 86 -5.17 -9.48 5.49
N GLU A 87 -5.18 -8.74 6.59
CA GLU A 87 -5.62 -9.22 7.90
C GLU A 87 -6.73 -8.30 8.43
N LEU A 88 -7.85 -8.88 8.86
CA LEU A 88 -9.00 -8.16 9.42
C LEU A 88 -9.40 -8.78 10.74
N ASP A 89 -9.52 -7.93 11.76
CA ASP A 89 -10.03 -8.31 13.08
C ASP A 89 -11.47 -7.79 13.26
N GLY A 90 -12.37 -8.69 13.65
CA GLY A 90 -13.76 -8.37 13.98
C GLY A 90 -14.12 -8.84 15.39
N SER A 91 -15.33 -8.49 15.85
CA SER A 91 -15.83 -8.89 17.18
C SER A 91 -15.87 -10.40 17.40
N ASP A 92 -16.12 -11.17 16.34
CA ASP A 92 -16.42 -12.60 16.40
C ASP A 92 -15.37 -13.48 15.71
N GLY A 93 -14.26 -12.91 15.26
CA GLY A 93 -13.20 -13.66 14.60
C GLY A 93 -12.28 -12.81 13.74
N THR A 94 -11.41 -13.49 13.01
CA THR A 94 -10.38 -12.87 12.18
C THR A 94 -10.34 -13.50 10.79
N ILE A 95 -9.98 -12.70 9.78
CA ILE A 95 -9.74 -13.15 8.40
C ILE A 95 -8.29 -12.87 8.06
N ARG A 96 -7.61 -13.84 7.43
CA ARG A 96 -6.27 -13.68 6.88
C ARG A 96 -6.20 -14.20 5.46
N LEU A 97 -5.78 -13.34 4.54
CA LEU A 97 -5.34 -13.67 3.19
C LEU A 97 -3.81 -13.51 3.18
N ALA A 98 -3.09 -14.62 3.21
CA ALA A 98 -1.64 -14.70 3.42
C ALA A 98 -1.00 -15.77 2.55
#